data_AF-A0A1C4NZ80-F1
#
_entry.id   AF-A0A1C4NZ80-F1
#
_cell.length_a   1.000
_cell.length_b   1.000
_cell.length_c   1.000
_cell.angle_alpha   90.00
_cell.angle_beta   90.00
_cell.angle_gamma   90.00
#
_symmetry.space_group_name_H-M   'P 1'
#
loop_
_entity.id
_entity.type
_entity.pdbx_description
1 polymer ?
#
loop_
_entity_poly.entity_id
_entity_poly.type
_entity_poly.pdbx_seq_one_letter_code
_entity_poly.pdbx_strand_id
1 'polypeptide(L)'
;RRYGAGRGVLDDAAPTLVALADDAPAPAHGAELLRLPRAARGGLDLTALLAALYARDVRGILLEGGARLAGAFVAAGYTDRVVGYLAPVLLGAGPAALTDAGIPTLTAALRLDVRDSTRLGPDLRITAVPTTAPKER
;
A
#
# COMPACT_ATOMS: atom_id res chain seq x y z
N ARG A 1 17.24 -5.32 6.32
CA ARG A 1 17.67 -5.98 5.06
C ARG A 1 18.40 -4.94 4.22
N ARG A 2 19.65 -5.19 3.82
CA ARG A 2 20.34 -4.38 2.80
C ARG A 2 19.87 -4.89 1.43
N TYR A 3 19.43 -3.99 0.56
CA TYR A 3 18.90 -4.32 -0.77
C TYR A 3 20.02 -4.09 -1.80
N GLY A 4 20.42 -5.15 -2.53
CA GLY A 4 21.50 -5.10 -3.55
C GLY A 4 20.99 -4.88 -4.98
N ALA A 5 21.89 -4.46 -5.86
CA ALA A 5 21.65 -4.20 -7.29
C ALA A 5 21.24 -5.48 -8.06
N GLY A 6 20.33 -5.35 -9.03
CA GLY A 6 19.80 -6.47 -9.83
C GLY A 6 18.28 -6.70 -9.73
N ARG A 7 17.50 -5.68 -9.32
CA ARG A 7 16.02 -5.75 -9.29
C ARG A 7 15.48 -5.08 -10.55
N GLY A 8 14.58 -5.74 -11.27
CA GLY A 8 13.92 -5.19 -12.47
C GLY A 8 12.99 -3.99 -12.23
N VAL A 9 12.99 -3.41 -11.02
CA VAL A 9 12.36 -2.11 -10.75
C VAL A 9 13.37 -0.96 -10.80
N LEU A 10 14.67 -1.29 -10.79
CA LEU A 10 15.81 -0.36 -10.83
C LEU A 10 16.66 -0.58 -12.10
N ASP A 11 16.06 -1.15 -13.15
CA ASP A 11 16.69 -1.43 -14.44
C ASP A 11 16.37 -0.35 -15.50
N ASP A 12 15.86 0.80 -15.06
CA ASP A 12 15.49 1.95 -15.87
C ASP A 12 14.41 1.69 -16.95
N ALA A 13 13.71 0.54 -16.90
CA ALA A 13 12.60 0.24 -17.80
C ALA A 13 11.39 1.17 -17.60
N ALA A 14 11.27 1.79 -16.43
CA ALA A 14 10.28 2.81 -16.11
C ALA A 14 10.85 3.84 -15.11
N PRO A 15 10.30 5.07 -15.04
CA PRO A 15 10.68 6.03 -14.01
C PRO A 15 10.44 5.46 -12.61
N THR A 16 11.50 5.41 -11.80
CA THR A 16 11.44 4.86 -10.44
C THR A 16 11.79 5.91 -9.41
N LEU A 17 10.88 6.10 -8.45
CA LEU A 17 11.07 6.93 -7.26
C LEU A 17 11.24 6.03 -6.03
N VAL A 18 12.32 6.24 -5.28
CA VAL A 18 12.58 5.53 -4.03
C VAL A 18 12.34 6.47 -2.85
N ALA A 19 11.25 6.22 -2.14
CA ALA A 19 10.94 6.90 -0.89
C ALA A 19 11.79 6.33 0.25
N LEU A 20 12.52 7.20 0.95
CA LEU A 20 13.38 6.83 2.07
C LEU A 20 13.29 7.85 3.19
N ALA A 21 13.58 7.39 4.41
CA ALA A 21 13.56 8.27 5.57
C ALA A 21 14.70 9.28 5.50
N ASP A 22 14.52 10.47 6.09
CA ASP A 22 15.54 11.52 6.15
C ASP A 22 16.85 11.02 6.79
N ASP A 23 16.74 10.17 7.80
CA ASP A 23 17.84 9.59 8.56
C ASP A 23 18.47 8.34 7.92
N ALA A 24 17.91 7.83 6.82
CA ALA A 24 18.38 6.60 6.19
C ALA A 24 19.61 6.89 5.30
N PRO A 25 20.61 5.99 5.24
CA PRO A 25 21.69 6.13 4.26
C PRO A 25 21.11 6.05 2.85
N ALA A 26 21.60 6.90 1.95
CA ALA A 26 21.20 6.85 0.54
C ALA A 26 21.64 5.50 -0.06
N PRO A 27 20.75 4.79 -0.77
CA PRO A 27 21.14 3.59 -1.49
C PRO A 27 22.04 3.96 -2.68
N ALA A 28 22.98 3.08 -3.02
CA ALA A 28 23.85 3.25 -4.18
C ALA A 28 23.14 2.77 -5.47
N HIS A 29 22.17 3.53 -5.97
CA HIS A 29 21.50 3.31 -7.25
C HIS A 29 21.06 4.63 -7.90
N GLY A 30 20.81 4.61 -9.21
CA GLY A 30 20.50 5.80 -10.01
C GLY A 30 19.07 6.35 -9.90
N ALA A 31 18.14 5.65 -9.25
CA ALA A 31 16.75 6.08 -9.15
C ALA A 31 16.58 7.40 -8.36
N GLU A 32 15.55 8.18 -8.70
CA GLU A 32 15.18 9.40 -7.98
C GLU A 32 14.89 9.07 -6.50
N LEU A 33 15.34 9.93 -5.59
CA LEU A 33 15.15 9.75 -4.15
C LEU A 33 14.16 10.76 -3.59
N LEU A 34 13.16 10.28 -2.85
CA LEU A 34 12.24 11.11 -2.07
C LEU A 34 12.50 10.94 -0.57
N ARG A 35 13.04 11.99 0.05
CA ARG A 35 13.32 12.06 1.49
C ARG A 35 12.07 12.42 2.28
N LEU A 36 11.77 11.65 3.32
CA LEU A 36 10.56 11.79 4.13
C LEU A 36 10.84 11.64 5.62
N PRO A 37 10.07 12.33 6.48
CA PRO A 37 10.15 12.11 7.91
C PRO A 37 9.68 10.71 8.30
N ARG A 38 10.12 10.25 9.47
CA ARG A 38 9.62 9.02 10.10
C ARG A 38 8.21 9.26 10.65
N ALA A 39 7.33 8.28 10.48
CA ALA A 39 6.06 8.29 11.21
C ALA A 39 6.29 8.02 12.71
N ALA A 40 5.42 8.56 13.57
CA ALA A 40 5.53 8.37 15.02
C ALA A 40 5.52 6.90 15.47
N ARG A 41 4.83 6.03 14.72
CA ARG A 41 4.76 4.57 14.97
C ARG A 41 5.82 3.76 14.21
N GLY A 42 6.82 4.43 13.64
CA GLY A 42 7.83 3.82 12.78
C GLY A 42 7.42 3.74 11.31
N GLY A 43 8.40 3.53 10.43
CA GLY A 43 8.19 3.63 8.98
C GLY A 43 8.29 5.08 8.47
N LEU A 44 7.77 5.33 7.27
CA LEU A 44 7.72 6.65 6.65
C LEU A 44 6.39 7.34 6.97
N ASP A 45 6.39 8.66 7.08
CA ASP A 45 5.16 9.44 7.16
C ASP A 45 4.37 9.34 5.84
N LEU A 46 3.24 8.64 5.88
CA LEU A 46 2.39 8.43 4.71
C LEU A 46 1.71 9.72 4.23
N THR A 47 1.45 10.67 5.12
CA THR A 47 0.87 11.96 4.75
C THR A 47 1.87 12.77 3.94
N ALA A 48 3.12 12.83 4.41
CA ALA A 48 4.20 13.48 3.69
C ALA A 48 4.48 12.81 2.34
N LEU A 49 4.46 11.46 2.29
CA LEU A 49 4.59 10.70 1.05
C LEU A 49 3.50 11.09 0.03
N LEU A 50 2.24 11.02 0.44
CA LEU A 50 1.11 11.32 -0.45
C LEU A 50 1.10 12.78 -0.91
N ALA A 51 1.47 13.73 -0.04
CA ALA A 51 1.60 15.13 -0.42
C ALA A 51 2.72 15.34 -1.46
N ALA A 52 3.87 14.68 -1.28
CA ALA A 52 4.98 14.76 -2.23
C ALA A 52 4.67 14.11 -3.58
N LEU A 53 3.87 13.04 -3.59
CA LEU A 53 3.36 12.42 -4.83
C LEU A 53 2.32 13.32 -5.51
N TYR A 54 1.40 13.92 -4.76
CA TYR A 54 0.42 14.85 -5.29
C TYR A 54 1.08 16.08 -5.94
N ALA A 55 2.14 16.62 -5.34
CA ALA A 55 2.94 17.71 -5.90
C ALA A 55 3.67 17.34 -7.21
N ARG A 56 3.79 16.04 -7.52
CA ARG A 56 4.30 15.49 -8.78
C ARG A 56 3.18 15.08 -9.75
N ASP A 57 1.98 15.61 -9.54
CA ASP A 57 0.77 15.28 -10.31
C ASP A 57 0.33 13.80 -10.27
N VAL A 58 0.82 13.03 -9.30
CA VAL A 58 0.33 11.66 -9.06
C VAL A 58 -1.01 11.74 -8.33
N ARG A 59 -2.09 11.42 -9.04
CA ARG A 59 -3.48 11.53 -8.52
C ARG A 59 -4.06 10.22 -8.03
N GLY A 60 -3.43 9.10 -8.36
CA GLY A 60 -3.83 7.77 -7.92
C GLY A 60 -2.61 6.87 -7.80
N ILE A 61 -2.61 6.03 -6.77
CA ILE A 61 -1.58 5.03 -6.55
C ILE A 61 -2.20 3.65 -6.47
N LEU A 62 -1.56 2.68 -7.11
CA LEU A 62 -1.83 1.27 -6.86
C LEU A 62 -0.89 0.82 -5.75
N LEU A 63 -1.45 0.40 -4.62
CA LEU A 63 -0.67 -0.09 -3.51
C LEU A 63 -0.41 -1.59 -3.68
N GLU A 64 0.81 -1.94 -4.03
CA GLU A 64 1.27 -3.32 -4.09
C GLU A 64 2.30 -3.59 -2.98
N GLY A 65 2.22 -4.75 -2.36
CA GLY A 65 3.17 -5.16 -1.33
C GLY A 65 2.55 -6.09 -0.29
N GLY A 66 3.27 -6.27 0.81
CA GLY A 66 2.84 -7.17 1.89
C GLY A 66 1.84 -6.54 2.87
N ALA A 67 1.33 -7.38 3.76
CA ALA A 67 0.32 -7.06 4.76
C ALA A 67 0.65 -5.84 5.66
N ARG A 68 1.94 -5.59 5.94
CA ARG A 68 2.39 -4.42 6.72
C ARG A 68 2.16 -3.11 5.97
N LEU A 69 2.42 -3.08 4.66
CA LEU A 69 2.22 -1.87 3.86
C LEU A 69 0.73 -1.57 3.69
N ALA A 70 -0.04 -2.59 3.30
CA ALA A 70 -1.49 -2.49 3.19
C ALA A 70 -2.13 -2.07 4.54
N GLY A 71 -1.70 -2.70 5.63
CA GLY A 71 -2.16 -2.36 6.98
C GLY A 71 -1.86 -0.93 7.39
N ALA A 72 -0.68 -0.39 7.05
CA ALA A 72 -0.33 1.00 7.35
C ALA A 72 -1.24 2.02 6.64
N PHE A 73 -1.59 1.79 5.36
CA PHE A 73 -2.51 2.65 4.61
C PHE A 73 -3.95 2.56 5.12
N VAL A 74 -4.39 1.36 5.52
CA VAL A 74 -5.70 1.16 6.15
C VAL A 74 -5.76 1.88 7.50
N ALA A 75 -4.74 1.70 8.35
CA ALA A 75 -4.67 2.35 9.67
C ALA A 75 -4.64 3.88 9.57
N ALA A 76 -4.00 4.43 8.53
CA ALA A 76 -3.94 5.87 8.29
C ALA A 76 -5.22 6.44 7.65
N GLY A 77 -6.16 5.60 7.22
CA GLY A 77 -7.39 6.05 6.55
C GLY A 77 -7.16 6.61 5.16
N TYR A 78 -6.13 6.11 4.45
CA TYR A 78 -5.77 6.52 3.08
C TYR A 78 -6.15 5.48 2.01
N THR A 79 -7.09 4.59 2.33
CA THR A 79 -7.55 3.54 1.41
C THR A 79 -8.91 3.91 0.86
N ASP A 80 -8.98 4.32 -0.41
CA ASP A 80 -10.25 4.69 -1.06
C ASP A 80 -10.93 3.50 -1.76
N ARG A 81 -10.14 2.52 -2.19
CA ARG A 81 -10.60 1.33 -2.93
C ARG A 81 -9.78 0.11 -2.55
N VAL A 82 -10.45 -1.02 -2.38
CA VAL A 82 -9.84 -2.34 -2.18
C VAL A 82 -10.13 -3.20 -3.39
N VAL A 83 -9.10 -3.80 -3.97
CA VAL A 83 -9.23 -4.82 -5.02
C VAL A 83 -8.66 -6.12 -4.46
N GLY A 84 -9.54 -7.06 -4.11
CA GLY A 84 -9.19 -8.37 -3.59
C GLY A 84 -9.22 -9.43 -4.67
N TYR A 85 -8.24 -10.33 -4.67
CA TYR A 85 -8.21 -11.52 -5.51
C TYR A 85 -8.35 -12.75 -4.62
N LEU A 86 -9.32 -13.60 -4.93
CA LEU A 86 -9.60 -14.85 -4.23
C LEU A 86 -9.42 -16.03 -5.17
N ALA A 87 -8.40 -16.85 -4.90
CA ALA A 87 -8.18 -18.11 -5.59
C ALA A 87 -9.00 -19.25 -4.95
N PRO A 88 -9.43 -20.26 -5.72
CA PRO A 88 -10.17 -21.42 -5.20
C PRO A 88 -9.21 -22.44 -4.56
N VAL A 89 -8.40 -21.99 -3.61
CA VAL A 89 -7.36 -22.79 -2.93
C VAL A 89 -7.50 -22.63 -1.42
N LEU A 90 -7.43 -23.75 -0.70
CA LEU A 90 -7.41 -23.76 0.76
C LEU A 90 -5.95 -23.89 1.23
N LEU A 91 -5.48 -22.88 1.94
CA LEU A 91 -4.21 -22.89 2.66
C LEU A 91 -4.50 -22.94 4.16
N GLY A 92 -3.63 -23.59 4.94
CA GLY A 92 -3.75 -23.65 6.41
C GLY A 92 -3.49 -22.30 7.08
N ALA A 93 -2.63 -22.26 8.09
CA ALA A 93 -2.23 -20.99 8.71
C ALA A 93 -1.38 -20.15 7.74
N GLY A 94 -2.03 -19.21 7.05
CA GLY A 94 -1.39 -18.24 6.18
C GLY A 94 -1.13 -16.89 6.86
N PRO A 95 -0.31 -16.02 6.25
CA PRO A 95 -0.15 -14.65 6.73
C PRO A 95 -1.48 -13.89 6.63
N ALA A 96 -1.74 -13.01 7.60
CA ALA A 96 -2.89 -12.11 7.53
C ALA A 96 -2.78 -11.18 6.32
N ALA A 97 -3.92 -10.81 5.73
CA ALA A 97 -3.96 -9.85 4.63
C ALA A 97 -3.52 -8.44 5.04
N LEU A 98 -3.74 -8.06 6.30
CA LEU A 98 -3.36 -6.79 6.90
C LEU A 98 -2.62 -7.04 8.22
N THR A 99 -1.55 -6.28 8.47
CA THR A 99 -0.80 -6.30 9.74
C THR A 99 -0.74 -4.89 10.31
N ASP A 100 -0.91 -4.73 11.62
CA ASP A 100 -0.90 -3.45 12.34
C ASP A 100 -1.92 -2.42 11.81
N ALA A 101 -3.04 -2.89 11.27
CA ALA A 101 -4.07 -2.04 10.65
C ALA A 101 -4.94 -1.24 11.64
N GLY A 102 -4.70 -1.36 12.95
CA GLY A 102 -5.51 -0.70 13.98
C GLY A 102 -6.93 -1.25 14.12
N ILE A 103 -7.19 -2.47 13.62
CA ILE A 103 -8.49 -3.15 13.66
C ILE A 103 -8.39 -4.38 14.58
N PRO A 104 -8.54 -4.21 15.90
CA PRO A 104 -8.39 -5.32 16.85
C PRO A 104 -9.67 -6.17 16.98
N THR A 105 -10.82 -5.66 16.55
CA THR A 105 -12.13 -6.30 16.76
C THR A 105 -13.04 -6.12 15.56
N LEU A 106 -14.09 -6.95 15.48
CA LEU A 106 -15.12 -6.87 14.43
C LEU A 106 -15.92 -5.56 14.45
N THR A 107 -16.09 -4.95 15.63
CA THR A 107 -16.75 -3.65 15.79
C THR A 107 -15.88 -2.52 15.24
N ALA A 108 -14.56 -2.64 15.30
CA ALA A 108 -13.62 -1.69 14.70
C ALA A 108 -13.33 -1.98 13.21
N ALA A 109 -13.95 -2.99 12.62
CA ALA A 109 -13.65 -3.43 11.26
C ALA A 109 -13.95 -2.33 10.22
N LEU A 110 -13.02 -2.13 9.28
CA LEU A 110 -13.26 -1.34 8.08
C LEU A 110 -14.32 -2.06 7.23
N ARG A 111 -15.53 -1.51 7.22
CA ARG A 111 -16.65 -2.05 6.44
C ARG A 111 -16.55 -1.58 5.00
N LEU A 112 -16.58 -2.54 4.08
CA LEU A 112 -16.48 -2.31 2.64
C LEU A 112 -17.82 -2.58 1.97
N ASP A 113 -18.14 -1.76 0.98
CA ASP A 113 -19.26 -1.93 0.07
C ASP A 113 -18.75 -2.46 -1.27
N VAL A 114 -19.22 -3.64 -1.67
CA VAL A 114 -18.76 -4.32 -2.88
C VAL A 114 -19.41 -3.66 -4.10
N ARG A 115 -18.57 -3.16 -5.00
CA ARG A 115 -18.99 -2.46 -6.23
C ARG A 115 -18.95 -3.36 -7.46
N ASP A 116 -18.04 -4.32 -7.48
CA ASP A 116 -17.91 -5.29 -8.57
C ASP A 116 -17.41 -6.63 -8.03
N SER A 117 -17.87 -7.73 -8.63
CA SER A 117 -17.30 -9.06 -8.47
C SER A 117 -17.26 -9.72 -9.83
N THR A 118 -16.05 -10.03 -10.32
CA THR A 118 -15.85 -10.62 -11.64
C THR A 118 -14.99 -11.87 -11.50
N ARG A 119 -15.37 -12.95 -12.20
CA ARG A 119 -14.53 -14.14 -12.32
C ARG A 119 -13.42 -13.91 -13.35
N LEU A 120 -12.18 -14.20 -12.96
CA LEU A 120 -10.99 -14.13 -13.80
C LEU A 120 -10.36 -15.52 -13.86
N GLY A 121 -10.70 -16.29 -14.90
CA GLY A 121 -10.31 -17.70 -14.97
C GLY A 121 -10.86 -18.49 -13.76
N PRO A 122 -10.03 -19.15 -12.95
CA PRO A 122 -10.48 -19.83 -11.74
C PRO A 122 -10.73 -18.90 -10.55
N ASP A 123 -10.23 -17.67 -10.59
CA ASP A 123 -10.22 -16.75 -9.44
C ASP A 123 -11.40 -15.77 -9.46
N LEU A 124 -11.66 -15.13 -8.33
CA LEU A 124 -12.57 -13.99 -8.22
C LEU A 124 -11.80 -12.70 -7.94
N ARG A 125 -12.11 -11.64 -8.69
CA ARG A 125 -11.73 -10.27 -8.36
C ARG A 125 -12.91 -9.55 -7.75
N ILE A 126 -12.72 -9.03 -6.54
CA ILE A 126 -13.71 -8.21 -5.83
C ILE A 126 -13.19 -6.78 -5.76
N THR A 127 -13.96 -5.82 -6.25
CA THR A 127 -13.67 -4.38 -6.05
C THR A 127 -14.66 -3.82 -5.04
N ALA A 128 -14.15 -3.19 -3.99
CA ALA A 128 -14.98 -2.61 -2.94
C ALA A 128 -14.43 -1.25 -2.49
N VAL A 129 -15.28 -0.44 -1.87
CA VAL A 129 -14.94 0.87 -1.31
C VAL A 129 -15.35 0.93 0.16
N PRO A 130 -14.65 1.67 1.04
CA PRO A 130 -15.13 1.88 2.40
C PRO A 130 -16.56 2.44 2.46
N THR A 131 -17.34 1.97 3.42
CA THR A 131 -18.74 2.40 3.66
C THR A 131 -18.85 3.75 4.38
N THR A 132 -17.81 4.17 5.10
CA THR A 132 -17.70 5.53 5.61
C THR A 132 -17.56 6.47 4.42
N ALA A 133 -18.38 7.53 4.40
CA ALA A 133 -18.37 8.53 3.32
C ALA A 133 -16.93 9.00 3.02
N PRO A 134 -16.58 9.28 1.75
CA PRO A 134 -15.28 9.85 1.43
C PRO A 134 -15.06 11.08 2.31
N LYS A 135 -13.87 11.21 2.91
CA LYS A 135 -13.44 12.52 3.37
C LYS A 135 -13.39 13.41 2.12
N GLU A 136 -14.35 14.30 1.97
CA GLU A 136 -14.26 15.36 0.97
C GLU A 136 -12.87 16.03 1.15
N ARG A 137 -12.09 16.02 0.06
CA ARG A 137 -10.78 16.68 -0.04
C ARG A 137 -10.91 17.86 -0.97
#